data_AF-A0A661JYW7-F1
#
_entry.id   AF-A0A661JYW7-F1
#
_cell.length_a   1.000
_cell.length_b   1.000
_cell.length_c   1.000
_cell.angle_alpha   90.00
_cell.angle_beta   90.00
_cell.angle_gamma   90.00
#
_symmetry.space_group_name_H-M   'P 1'
#
loop_
_entity.id
_entity.type
_entity.pdbx_description
1 polymer ?
#
loop_
_entity_poly.entity_id
_entity_poly.type
_entity_poly.pdbx_seq_one_letter_code
_entity_poly.pdbx_strand_id
1 'polypeptide(L)'
;MFFWYYLSHLWGAFHAAALDLKEGQWQIKVLMKIPDMPMQLPPQIQTFCITKDNPAPQKGPIEGCAGCEVIDNRVEGNTVYWVVECDHPNGKVRSEGHVTYSGKTFVGKVKIIQADVVMWQDLSGHWMGPCQQVSFSL
;
A
#
# COMPACT_ATOMS: atom_id res chain seq x y z
N MET A 1 -22.19 -20.38 54.26
CA MET A 1 -22.72 -20.63 52.89
C MET A 1 -23.19 -19.28 52.38
N PHE A 2 -22.55 -18.58 51.43
CA PHE A 2 -21.81 -19.04 50.26
C PHE A 2 -20.59 -18.15 50.02
N PHE A 3 -19.46 -18.84 49.89
CA PHE A 3 -18.22 -18.41 49.28
C PHE A 3 -18.44 -18.30 47.75
N TRP A 4 -17.66 -17.46 47.04
CA TRP A 4 -17.40 -17.42 45.58
C TRP A 4 -18.23 -16.36 44.81
N TYR A 5 -17.68 -15.46 43.97
CA TYR A 5 -16.40 -15.42 43.26
C TYR A 5 -16.08 -13.94 42.93
N TYR A 6 -14.84 -13.50 43.18
CA TYR A 6 -14.28 -12.30 42.56
C TYR A 6 -14.18 -12.55 41.06
N LEU A 7 -15.08 -11.98 40.25
CA LEU A 7 -14.86 -11.89 38.80
C LEU A 7 -13.96 -10.68 38.56
N SER A 8 -12.66 -10.93 38.56
CA SER A 8 -11.63 -10.02 38.07
C SER A 8 -11.94 -9.68 36.61
N HIS A 9 -12.48 -8.49 36.37
CA HIS A 9 -12.52 -7.86 35.05
C HIS A 9 -11.08 -7.58 34.60
N LEU A 10 -10.44 -8.58 34.02
CA LEU A 10 -9.25 -8.40 33.19
C LEU A 10 -9.69 -7.65 31.93
N TRP A 11 -9.74 -6.32 32.00
CA TRP A 11 -9.67 -5.46 30.84
C TRP A 11 -8.29 -5.64 30.21
N GLY A 12 -8.15 -6.66 29.36
CA GLY A 12 -7.03 -6.75 28.43
C GLY A 12 -7.10 -5.54 27.52
N ALA A 13 -6.22 -4.57 27.73
CA ALA A 13 -6.01 -3.48 26.81
C ALA A 13 -5.47 -4.06 25.51
N PHE A 14 -6.35 -4.34 24.55
CA PHE A 14 -5.99 -4.59 23.16
C PHE A 14 -5.31 -3.31 22.63
N HIS A 15 -3.99 -3.24 22.75
CA HIS A 15 -3.19 -2.25 22.04
C HIS A 15 -3.22 -2.64 20.57
N ALA A 16 -4.13 -2.02 19.80
CA ALA A 16 -4.00 -2.00 18.35
C ALA A 16 -2.62 -1.38 18.06
N ALA A 17 -1.68 -2.21 17.59
CA ALA A 17 -0.35 -1.73 17.24
C ALA A 17 -0.52 -0.68 16.13
N ALA A 18 -0.15 0.56 16.43
CA ALA A 18 -0.19 1.64 15.46
C ALA A 18 0.77 1.31 14.32
N LEU A 19 0.33 1.51 13.07
CA LEU A 19 1.13 1.33 11.87
C LEU A 19 2.52 1.98 12.00
N ASP A 20 3.58 1.19 11.89
CA ASP A 20 4.98 1.64 11.94
C ASP A 20 5.42 2.37 10.66
N LEU A 21 4.64 3.38 10.28
CA LEU A 21 4.85 4.25 9.13
C LEU A 21 5.37 5.61 9.60
N LYS A 22 6.52 6.03 9.06
CA LYS A 22 6.97 7.41 9.15
C LYS A 22 6.38 8.26 8.03
N GLU A 23 5.57 9.25 8.40
CA GLU A 23 4.99 10.18 7.44
C GLU A 23 6.06 11.02 6.73
N GLY A 24 5.83 11.30 5.46
CA GLY A 24 6.73 12.12 4.66
C GLY A 24 6.84 11.69 3.20
N GLN A 25 7.89 12.16 2.55
CA GLN A 25 8.27 11.79 1.19
C GLN A 25 9.00 10.45 1.20
N TRP A 26 8.63 9.57 0.30
CA TRP A 26 9.18 8.22 0.12
C TRP A 26 9.63 8.03 -1.31
N GLN A 27 10.84 7.51 -1.50
CA GLN A 27 11.29 7.01 -2.79
C GLN A 27 10.98 5.51 -2.87
N ILE A 28 10.32 5.10 -3.94
CA ILE A 28 9.78 3.76 -4.14
C ILE A 28 10.37 3.19 -5.43
N LYS A 29 11.01 2.04 -5.29
CA LYS A 29 11.49 1.24 -6.41
C LYS A 29 10.46 0.17 -6.73
N VAL A 30 10.07 0.12 -8.00
CA VAL A 30 9.11 -0.83 -8.56
C VAL A 30 9.82 -1.75 -9.53
N LEU A 31 9.71 -3.06 -9.30
CA LEU A 31 10.23 -4.10 -10.18
C LEU A 31 9.05 -4.85 -10.78
N MET A 32 8.81 -4.65 -12.07
CA MET A 32 7.73 -5.33 -12.79
C MET A 32 8.17 -6.71 -13.28
N LYS A 33 7.29 -7.69 -13.09
CA LYS A 33 7.42 -9.07 -13.56
C LYS A 33 6.22 -9.38 -14.44
N ILE A 34 6.49 -9.55 -15.73
CA ILE A 34 5.50 -9.93 -16.73
C ILE A 34 5.72 -11.40 -17.07
N PRO A 35 4.67 -12.26 -17.03
CA PRO A 35 4.78 -13.65 -17.46
C PRO A 35 5.35 -13.76 -18.88
N ASP A 36 6.08 -14.84 -19.15
CA ASP A 36 6.57 -15.20 -20.48
C ASP A 36 7.52 -14.21 -21.17
N MET A 37 8.00 -13.19 -20.45
CA MET A 37 9.11 -12.34 -20.89
C MET A 37 10.42 -12.73 -20.19
N PRO A 38 11.46 -13.16 -20.93
CA PRO A 38 12.73 -13.61 -20.34
C PRO A 38 13.60 -12.46 -19.80
N MET A 39 13.24 -11.20 -20.11
CA MET A 39 14.01 -10.02 -19.75
C MET A 39 13.36 -9.26 -18.61
N GLN A 40 14.15 -8.96 -17.57
CA GLN A 40 13.71 -8.09 -16.48
C GLN A 40 13.70 -6.64 -16.98
N LEU A 41 12.54 -5.98 -16.87
CA LEU A 41 12.43 -4.55 -17.14
C LEU A 41 13.27 -3.76 -16.13
N PRO A 42 13.84 -2.60 -16.54
CA PRO A 42 14.59 -1.76 -15.62
C PRO A 42 13.69 -1.28 -14.48
N PRO A 43 14.23 -1.18 -13.24
CA PRO A 43 13.46 -0.70 -12.10
C PRO A 43 12.94 0.71 -12.34
N GLN A 44 11.66 0.94 -12.02
CA GLN A 44 11.07 2.28 -12.04
C GLN A 44 11.19 2.91 -10.65
N ILE A 45 11.62 4.17 -10.59
CA ILE A 45 11.73 4.92 -9.34
C ILE A 45 10.65 6.00 -9.33
N GLN A 46 9.85 6.01 -8.27
CA GLN A 46 8.79 6.98 -8.08
C GLN A 46 8.86 7.58 -6.68
N THR A 47 8.40 8.81 -6.53
CA THR A 47 8.46 9.50 -5.24
C THR A 47 7.06 9.96 -4.84
N PHE A 48 6.63 9.58 -3.63
CA PHE A 48 5.30 9.88 -3.14
C PHE A 48 5.34 10.46 -1.73
N CYS A 49 4.41 11.36 -1.43
CA CYS A 49 4.11 11.76 -0.05
C CYS A 49 3.11 10.75 0.52
N ILE A 50 3.49 10.09 1.61
CA ILE A 50 2.70 9.05 2.30
C ILE A 50 2.45 9.52 3.73
N THR A 51 1.19 9.41 4.16
CA THR A 51 0.72 9.77 5.51
C THR A 51 -0.01 8.58 6.13
N LYS A 52 -0.26 8.59 7.45
CA LYS A 52 -1.03 7.52 8.09
C LYS A 52 -2.49 7.49 7.63
N ASP A 53 -3.04 8.63 7.23
CA ASP A 53 -4.39 8.73 6.67
C ASP A 53 -4.49 8.18 5.24
N ASN A 54 -3.38 8.19 4.49
CA ASN A 54 -3.27 7.58 3.16
C ASN A 54 -1.98 6.76 3.04
N PRO A 55 -1.95 5.56 3.66
CA PRO A 55 -0.71 4.81 3.85
C PRO A 55 -0.38 3.87 2.68
N ALA A 56 -1.25 3.79 1.65
CA ALA A 56 -0.96 3.03 0.45
C ALA A 56 -0.04 3.85 -0.49
N PRO A 57 1.03 3.26 -1.05
CA PRO A 57 2.00 3.97 -1.90
C PRO A 57 1.50 4.26 -3.33
N GLN A 58 0.19 4.44 -3.52
CA GLN A 58 -0.42 4.68 -4.82
C GLN A 58 -1.07 6.07 -4.82
N LYS A 59 -0.60 6.96 -5.71
CA LYS A 59 -1.32 8.20 -6.00
C LYS A 59 -1.96 8.10 -7.38
N GLY A 60 -3.27 7.98 -7.39
CA GLY A 60 -4.08 8.38 -8.53
C GLY A 60 -4.36 7.28 -9.56
N PRO A 61 -5.03 7.68 -10.67
CA PRO A 61 -5.50 6.74 -11.68
C PRO A 61 -4.32 5.96 -12.25
N ILE A 62 -4.50 4.65 -12.36
CA ILE A 62 -3.62 3.81 -13.17
C ILE A 62 -3.59 4.44 -14.56
N GLU A 63 -2.41 4.71 -15.11
CA GLU A 63 -2.26 5.41 -16.39
C GLU A 63 -3.10 4.70 -17.48
N GLY A 64 -3.85 5.48 -18.25
CA GLY A 64 -4.79 4.95 -19.26
C GLY A 64 -6.11 4.41 -18.70
N CYS A 65 -6.32 4.42 -17.39
CA CYS A 65 -7.55 3.97 -16.75
C CYS A 65 -8.42 5.15 -16.26
N ALA A 66 -9.74 4.93 -16.26
CA ALA A 66 -10.77 5.81 -15.71
C ALA A 66 -11.58 5.07 -14.64
N GLY A 67 -12.44 5.78 -13.90
CA GLY A 67 -13.43 5.14 -13.02
C GLY A 67 -12.83 4.25 -11.92
N CYS A 68 -11.65 4.60 -11.38
CA CYS A 68 -11.00 3.79 -10.35
C CYS A 68 -11.78 3.82 -9.02
N GLU A 69 -12.26 2.66 -8.59
CA GLU A 69 -12.96 2.42 -7.32
C GLU A 69 -12.04 1.69 -6.34
N VAL A 70 -12.05 2.13 -5.08
CA VAL A 70 -11.38 1.43 -3.98
C VAL A 70 -12.33 0.37 -3.42
N ILE A 71 -12.01 -0.89 -3.65
CA ILE A 71 -12.82 -2.05 -3.23
C ILE A 71 -12.51 -2.45 -1.80
N ASP A 72 -11.23 -2.35 -1.41
CA ASP A 72 -10.77 -2.66 -0.07
C ASP A 72 -9.57 -1.79 0.29
N ASN A 73 -9.50 -1.37 1.54
CA ASN A 73 -8.37 -0.66 2.11
C ASN A 73 -8.36 -0.87 3.61
N ARG A 74 -7.34 -1.58 4.10
CA ARG A 74 -7.28 -1.99 5.51
C ARG A 74 -5.85 -2.05 6.00
N VAL A 75 -5.71 -1.94 7.32
CA VAL A 75 -4.43 -2.00 8.02
C VAL A 75 -4.49 -3.14 9.03
N GLU A 76 -3.54 -4.06 8.94
CA GLU A 76 -3.36 -5.17 9.87
C GLU A 76 -1.94 -5.10 10.43
N GLY A 77 -1.81 -4.61 11.67
CA GLY A 77 -0.51 -4.34 12.28
C GLY A 77 0.30 -3.32 11.47
N ASN A 78 1.44 -3.76 10.93
CA ASN A 78 2.33 -2.93 10.10
C ASN A 78 2.06 -3.06 8.60
N THR A 79 1.07 -3.86 8.20
CA THR A 79 0.79 -4.13 6.79
C THR A 79 -0.46 -3.41 6.34
N VAL A 80 -0.34 -2.65 5.26
CA VAL A 80 -1.45 -2.02 4.56
C VAL A 80 -1.80 -2.91 3.38
N TYR A 81 -3.10 -3.20 3.22
CA TYR A 81 -3.64 -3.95 2.09
C TYR A 81 -4.63 -3.05 1.36
N TRP A 82 -4.62 -3.11 0.03
CA TRP A 82 -5.60 -2.38 -0.77
C TRP A 82 -5.99 -3.18 -2.01
N VAL A 83 -7.20 -2.91 -2.48
CA VAL A 83 -7.70 -3.39 -3.76
C VAL A 83 -8.38 -2.26 -4.49
N VAL A 84 -7.95 -2.02 -5.73
CA VAL A 84 -8.51 -1.00 -6.63
C VAL A 84 -8.95 -1.67 -7.91
N GLU A 85 -10.10 -1.26 -8.43
CA GLU A 85 -10.61 -1.67 -9.73
C GLU A 85 -10.84 -0.44 -10.60
N CYS A 86 -10.31 -0.44 -11.83
CA CYS A 86 -10.46 0.66 -12.77
C CYS A 86 -10.98 0.16 -14.12
N ASP A 87 -11.62 1.06 -14.86
CA ASP A 87 -11.98 0.87 -16.26
C ASP A 87 -10.81 1.22 -17.17
N HIS A 88 -10.44 0.34 -18.10
CA HIS A 88 -9.47 0.61 -19.15
C HIS A 88 -10.11 0.28 -20.52
N PRO A 89 -9.72 0.94 -21.62
CA PRO A 89 -10.30 0.66 -22.95
C PRO A 89 -10.21 -0.82 -23.37
N ASN A 90 -9.21 -1.54 -22.87
CA ASN A 90 -8.98 -2.97 -23.13
C ASN A 90 -9.58 -3.91 -22.06
N GLY A 91 -10.49 -3.42 -21.22
CA GLY A 91 -11.16 -4.21 -20.17
C GLY A 91 -10.89 -3.71 -18.75
N LYS A 92 -11.51 -4.35 -17.76
CA LYS A 92 -11.31 -4.02 -16.35
C LYS A 92 -9.86 -4.29 -15.92
N VAL A 93 -9.33 -3.41 -15.07
CA VAL A 93 -8.03 -3.56 -14.43
C VAL A 93 -8.24 -3.66 -12.93
N ARG A 94 -7.77 -4.76 -12.33
CA ARG A 94 -7.82 -4.97 -10.89
C ARG A 94 -6.40 -5.00 -10.32
N SER A 95 -6.16 -4.18 -9.31
CA SER A 95 -4.87 -4.01 -8.64
C SER A 95 -5.03 -4.40 -7.17
N GLU A 96 -4.37 -5.48 -6.76
CA GLU A 96 -4.37 -5.98 -5.39
C GLU A 96 -2.96 -5.84 -4.81
N GLY A 97 -2.80 -5.05 -3.76
CA GLY A 97 -1.49 -4.73 -3.23
C GLY A 97 -1.40 -4.82 -1.72
N HIS A 98 -0.17 -5.00 -1.25
CA HIS A 98 0.17 -4.82 0.16
C HIS A 98 1.58 -4.25 0.33
N VAL A 99 1.78 -3.49 1.41
CA VAL A 99 3.11 -3.09 1.90
C VAL A 99 3.19 -3.32 3.39
N THR A 100 4.34 -3.79 3.85
CA THR A 100 4.67 -3.87 5.27
C THR A 100 5.70 -2.81 5.60
N TYR A 101 5.35 -1.91 6.50
CA TYR A 101 6.22 -0.83 6.95
C TYR A 101 7.15 -1.29 8.07
N SER A 102 8.31 -0.65 8.15
CA SER A 102 9.32 -0.83 9.19
C SER A 102 10.02 0.52 9.43
N GLY A 103 9.27 1.46 9.97
CA GLY A 103 9.67 2.84 10.26
C GLY A 103 9.98 3.66 9.01
N LYS A 104 11.24 3.59 8.55
CA LYS A 104 11.75 4.37 7.39
C LYS A 104 11.91 3.53 6.12
N THR A 105 11.55 2.26 6.15
CA THR A 105 11.54 1.38 4.98
C THR A 105 10.20 0.67 4.86
N PHE A 106 9.90 0.17 3.66
CA PHE A 106 8.85 -0.81 3.47
C PHE A 106 9.21 -1.77 2.32
N VAL A 107 8.58 -2.93 2.34
CA VAL A 107 8.54 -3.87 1.21
C VAL A 107 7.09 -4.22 0.90
N GLY A 108 6.80 -4.57 -0.34
CA GLY A 108 5.45 -4.95 -0.72
C GLY A 108 5.39 -5.65 -2.07
N LYS A 109 4.18 -6.11 -2.40
CA LYS A 109 3.87 -6.67 -3.71
C LYS A 109 2.53 -6.18 -4.20
N VAL A 110 2.41 -6.05 -5.51
CA VAL A 110 1.17 -5.74 -6.21
C VAL A 110 0.93 -6.80 -7.27
N LYS A 111 -0.29 -7.30 -7.33
CA LYS A 111 -0.82 -8.14 -8.39
C LYS A 111 -1.75 -7.28 -9.24
N ILE A 112 -1.48 -7.19 -10.53
CA ILE A 112 -2.32 -6.48 -11.49
C ILE A 112 -2.94 -7.52 -12.42
N ILE A 113 -4.25 -7.49 -12.56
CA ILE A 113 -5.02 -8.37 -13.43
C ILE A 113 -5.69 -7.47 -14.48
N GLN A 114 -5.40 -7.72 -15.75
CA GLN A 114 -6.06 -7.06 -16.87
C GLN A 114 -6.42 -8.12 -17.91
N ALA A 115 -7.72 -8.31 -18.14
CA ALA A 115 -8.23 -9.44 -18.92
C ALA A 115 -7.60 -10.77 -18.41
N ASP A 116 -6.94 -11.53 -19.29
CA ASP A 116 -6.29 -12.82 -18.95
C ASP A 116 -4.81 -12.67 -18.53
N VAL A 117 -4.29 -11.45 -18.45
CA VAL A 117 -2.88 -11.19 -18.13
C VAL A 117 -2.73 -10.83 -16.65
N VAL A 118 -1.88 -11.57 -15.95
CA VAL A 118 -1.50 -11.30 -14.54
C VAL A 118 -0.08 -10.78 -14.49
N MET A 119 0.10 -9.56 -14.00
CA MET A 119 1.40 -8.94 -13.79
C MET A 119 1.69 -8.83 -12.29
N TRP A 120 2.96 -8.96 -11.93
CA TRP A 120 3.42 -8.78 -10.55
C TRP A 120 4.37 -7.60 -10.44
N GLN A 121 4.30 -6.87 -9.33
CA GLN A 121 5.25 -5.82 -9.00
C GLN A 121 5.82 -6.09 -7.62
N ASP A 122 7.14 -6.10 -7.48
CA ASP A 122 7.79 -6.02 -6.18
C ASP A 122 8.08 -4.55 -5.88
N LEU A 123 7.74 -4.11 -4.67
CA LEU A 123 7.94 -2.75 -4.19
C LEU A 123 8.97 -2.74 -3.06
N SER A 124 9.87 -1.76 -3.10
CA SER A 124 10.73 -1.42 -1.96
C SER A 124 10.79 0.09 -1.81
N GLY A 125 10.51 0.60 -0.62
CA GLY A 125 10.52 2.04 -0.36
C GLY A 125 11.43 2.44 0.79
N HIS A 126 11.93 3.67 0.72
CA HIS A 126 12.66 4.31 1.81
C HIS A 126 12.24 5.78 1.99
N TRP A 127 12.20 6.20 3.24
CA TRP A 127 11.81 7.56 3.64
C TRP A 127 12.92 8.56 3.31
N MET A 128 12.55 9.64 2.62
CA MET A 128 13.46 10.66 2.10
C MET A 128 13.46 11.94 2.95
N GLY A 129 12.37 12.22 3.65
CA GLY A 129 12.22 13.51 4.32
C GLY A 129 10.76 13.84 4.61
N PRO A 130 10.49 15.00 5.22
CA PRO A 130 9.15 15.59 5.21
C PRO A 130 8.64 15.77 3.78
N CYS A 131 7.31 15.74 3.58
CA CYS A 131 6.75 16.04 2.27
C CYS A 131 7.09 17.48 1.87
N GLN A 132 7.55 17.67 0.63
CA GLN A 132 7.72 19.01 0.08
C GLN A 132 6.35 19.64 -0.14
N GLN A 133 6.16 20.85 0.41
CA GLN A 133 5.03 21.69 0.07
C GLN A 133 5.33 22.27 -1.31
N VAL A 134 4.53 21.94 -2.32
CA VAL A 134 4.73 22.45 -3.68
C VAL A 134 4.54 23.97 -3.63
N SER A 135 5.63 24.73 -3.54
CA SER A 135 5.60 26.17 -3.73
C SER A 135 5.37 26.40 -5.22
N PHE A 136 4.12 26.65 -5.60
CA PHE A 136 3.83 27.30 -6.87
C PHE A 136 4.40 28.72 -6.76
N SER A 137 5.63 28.91 -7.21
CA SER A 137 6.17 30.22 -7.53
C SER A 137 5.39 30.74 -8.74
N LEU A 138 4.53 31.73 -8.48
CA LEU A 138 3.79 32.54 -9.44
C LEU A 138 4.74 33.26 -10.42
#